data_AF-H8MEY3-F1
#
_entry.id   AF-H8MEY3-F1
#
_cell.length_a   1.000
_cell.length_b   1.000
_cell.length_c   1.000
_cell.angle_alpha   90.00
_cell.angle_beta   90.00
_cell.angle_gamma   90.00
#
_symmetry.space_group_name_H-M   'P 1'
#
loop_
_entity.id
_entity.type
_entity.pdbx_description
1 polymer ?
#
loop_
_entity_poly.entity_id
_entity_poly.type
_entity_poly.pdbx_seq_one_letter_code
_entity_poly.pdbx_strand_id
1 'polypeptide(L)' 'MHLAERLAKQAGTDYEGGKQIIMQSLGGIPVGRPVKPREVADLIAFVASPRAGSVTGTEFVIDGGTVPTA' A
#
# COMPACT_ATOMS: atom_id res chain seq x y z
N MET A 1 -6.69 5.04 11.52
CA MET A 1 -7.19 6.18 10.72
C MET A 1 -6.78 7.56 11.24
N HIS A 2 -5.98 7.68 12.31
CA HIS A 2 -5.65 8.99 12.89
C HIS A 2 -4.58 9.82 12.15
N LEU A 3 -3.77 9.22 11.26
CA LEU A 3 -2.67 9.94 10.62
C LEU A 3 -3.17 11.04 9.68
N ALA A 4 -4.12 10.73 8.80
CA ALA A 4 -4.68 11.69 7.86
C ALA A 4 -5.35 12.86 8.59
N GLU A 5 -6.10 12.59 9.67
CA GLU A 5 -6.72 13.62 10.50
C GLU A 5 -5.69 14.52 11.21
N ARG A 6 -4.58 13.96 11.69
CA ARG A 6 -3.50 14.76 12.29
C ARG A 6 -2.82 15.65 11.27
N LEU A 7 -2.49 15.11 10.10
CA LEU A 7 -1.86 15.86 9.01
C LEU A 7 -2.80 16.95 8.47
N ALA A 8 -4.09 16.63 8.36
CA ALA A 8 -5.12 17.59 7.99
C ALA A 8 -5.14 18.80 8.95
N LYS A 9 -5.20 18.54 10.27
CA LYS A 9 -5.15 19.59 11.29
C LYS A 9 -3.87 20.43 11.21
N GLN A 10 -2.71 19.80 11.01
CA GLN A 10 -1.42 20.49 10.93
C GLN A 10 -1.31 21.36 9.67
N ALA A 11 -1.85 20.90 8.54
CA ALA A 11 -1.81 21.61 7.27
C ALA A 11 -3.01 22.56 7.05
N GLY A 12 -3.95 22.66 7.99
CA GLY A 12 -5.13 23.50 7.88
C GLY A 12 -6.10 23.04 6.77
N THR A 13 -6.19 21.73 6.52
CA THR A 13 -7.04 21.14 5.47
C THR A 13 -8.00 20.10 6.05
N ASP A 14 -8.86 19.52 5.21
CA ASP A 14 -9.81 18.49 5.59
C ASP A 14 -9.19 17.09 5.53
N TYR A 15 -9.98 16.06 5.83
CA TYR A 15 -9.51 14.67 5.82
C TYR A 15 -9.00 14.22 4.45
N GLU A 16 -9.61 14.68 3.36
CA GLU A 16 -9.14 14.38 2.00
C GLU A 16 -7.80 15.05 1.71
N GLY A 17 -7.63 16.30 2.11
CA GLY A 17 -6.34 16.99 2.05
C GLY A 17 -5.27 16.28 2.87
N GLY A 18 -5.59 15.84 4.09
CA GLY A 18 -4.71 15.02 4.90
C GLY A 18 -4.31 13.69 4.24
N LYS A 19 -5.24 13.04 3.54
CA LYS A 19 -4.94 11.85 2.72
C LYS A 19 -4.06 12.19 1.53
N GLN A 20 -4.30 13.29 0.84
CA GLN A 20 -3.45 13.72 -0.28
C GLN A 20 -2.01 14.01 0.17
N ILE A 21 -1.83 14.62 1.33
CA ILE A 21 -0.49 14.83 1.92
C ILE A 21 0.21 13.49 2.15
N ILE A 22 -0.48 12.48 2.69
CA ILE A 22 0.08 11.13 2.84
C ILE A 22 0.48 10.56 1.48
N MET A 23 -0.42 10.61 0.49
CA MET A 23 -0.17 10.07 -0.84
C MET A 23 1.03 10.72 -1.53
N GLN A 24 1.19 12.03 -1.40
CA GLN A 24 2.33 12.77 -1.91
C GLN A 24 3.63 12.39 -1.17
N SER A 25 3.58 12.23 0.15
CA SER A 25 4.75 11.85 0.96
C SER A 25 5.30 10.45 0.64
N LEU A 26 4.45 9.57 0.11
CA LEU A 26 4.85 8.23 -0.35
C LEU A 26 5.56 8.23 -1.72
N GLY A 27 5.77 9.40 -2.34
CA GLY A 27 6.36 9.51 -3.69
C GLY A 27 5.37 9.19 -4.81
N GLY A 28 4.07 9.10 -4.48
CA GLY A 28 3.04 8.58 -5.37
C GLY A 28 2.98 7.05 -5.35
N ILE A 29 1.81 6.51 -5.68
CA ILE A 29 1.61 5.06 -5.84
C ILE A 29 1.26 4.86 -7.31
N PRO A 30 2.05 4.13 -8.12
CA PRO A 30 1.74 3.91 -9.54
C PRO A 30 0.34 3.36 -9.81
N VAL A 31 -0.15 2.46 -8.96
CA VAL A 31 -1.53 1.94 -9.03
C VAL A 31 -2.60 3.00 -8.66
N GLY A 32 -2.20 4.21 -8.27
CA GLY A 32 -3.03 5.38 -8.05
C GLY A 32 -3.75 5.43 -6.70
N ARG A 33 -3.57 4.41 -5.85
CA ARG A 33 -4.23 4.29 -4.55
C ARG A 33 -3.43 3.41 -3.59
N PRO A 34 -3.64 3.52 -2.27
CA PRO A 34 -3.09 2.56 -1.32
C PRO A 34 -3.53 1.13 -1.64
N VAL A 35 -2.62 0.19 -1.43
CA VAL A 35 -2.92 -1.25 -1.43
C VAL A 35 -3.95 -1.53 -0.35
N LYS A 36 -4.99 -2.27 -0.70
CA LYS A 36 -6.06 -2.68 0.22
C LYS A 36 -5.61 -3.93 0.98
N PRO A 37 -6.01 -4.11 2.25
CA PRO A 37 -5.69 -5.32 3.01
C PRO A 37 -6.09 -6.62 2.29
N ARG A 38 -7.17 -6.57 1.51
CA ARG A 38 -7.63 -7.71 0.71
C ARG A 38 -6.62 -8.14 -0.36
N GLU A 39 -5.91 -7.21 -0.99
CA GLU A 39 -4.92 -7.53 -2.02
C GLU A 39 -3.72 -8.27 -1.41
N VAL A 40 -3.35 -7.93 -0.18
CA VAL A 40 -2.33 -8.67 0.60
C VAL A 40 -2.84 -10.07 0.95
N ALA A 41 -4.08 -10.16 1.45
CA ALA A 41 -4.70 -11.44 1.80
C ALA A 41 -4.84 -12.38 0.59
N ASP A 42 -5.14 -11.84 -0.59
CA ASP A 42 -5.26 -12.62 -1.81
C ASP A 42 -3.91 -13.22 -2.23
N LEU A 43 -2.78 -12.49 -2.08
CA LEU A 43 -1.46 -13.08 -2.32
C LEU A 43 -1.15 -14.18 -1.30
N ILE A 44 -1.43 -13.93 -0.01
CA ILE A 44 -1.23 -14.93 1.04
C ILE A 44 -2.02 -16.20 0.71
N ALA A 45 -3.29 -16.07 0.30
CA ALA A 45 -4.13 -17.19 -0.09
C ALA A 45 -3.57 -17.94 -1.31
N PHE A 46 -3.01 -17.23 -2.29
CA PHE A 46 -2.34 -17.85 -3.43
C PHE A 46 -1.10 -18.65 -3.00
N VAL A 47 -0.19 -18.04 -2.23
CA VAL A 47 1.06 -18.67 -1.79
C VAL A 47 0.81 -19.84 -0.84
N ALA A 48 -0.25 -19.78 -0.04
CA ALA A 48 -0.67 -20.89 0.82
C ALA A 48 -1.37 -22.04 0.06
N SER A 49 -1.70 -21.84 -1.22
CA SER A 49 -2.42 -22.84 -2.03
C SER A 49 -1.47 -23.86 -2.68
N PRO A 50 -1.98 -25.04 -3.11
CA PRO A 50 -1.18 -26.02 -3.86
C PRO A 50 -0.58 -25.47 -5.17
N ARG A 51 -1.09 -24.35 -5.69
CA ARG A 51 -0.60 -23.72 -6.93
C ARG A 51 0.80 -23.13 -6.79
N ALA A 52 1.23 -22.84 -5.57
CA ALA A 52 2.55 -22.29 -5.27
C ALA A 52 3.53 -23.36 -4.72
N GLY A 53 3.31 -24.65 -5.04
CA GLY A 53 4.01 -25.77 -4.40
C GLY A 53 5.54 -25.77 -4.49
N SER A 54 6.13 -25.05 -5.45
CA SER A 54 7.59 -24.90 -5.59
C SER A 54 8.11 -23.50 -5.19
N VAL A 55 7.25 -22.62 -4.68
CA VAL A 55 7.62 -21.29 -4.21
C VAL A 55 8.17 -21.40 -2.80
N THR A 56 9.47 -21.19 -2.64
CA THR A 56 10.16 -21.21 -1.36
C THR A 56 11.37 -20.27 -1.37
N GLY A 57 11.79 -19.80 -0.20
CA GLY A 57 12.97 -18.92 -0.06
C GLY A 57 12.86 -17.57 -0.78
N THR A 58 11.65 -17.06 -0.98
CA THR A 58 11.38 -15.83 -1.72
C THR A 58 10.55 -14.86 -0.89
N GLU A 59 10.82 -13.56 -1.05
CA GLU A 59 10.01 -12.46 -0.52
C GLU A 59 9.13 -11.88 -1.61
N PHE A 60 7.90 -11.48 -1.25
CA PHE A 60 6.97 -10.84 -2.16
C PHE A 60 6.69 -9.40 -1.74
N VAL A 61 6.91 -8.45 -2.66
CA VAL A 61 6.59 -7.03 -2.46
C VAL A 61 5.19 -6.74 -3.01
N ILE A 62 4.31 -6.21 -2.16
CA ILE A 62 2.94 -5.80 -2.53
C ILE A 62 2.71 -4.35 -2.09
N ASP A 63 3.17 -3.41 -2.89
CA ASP A 63 3.24 -2.01 -2.48
C ASP A 63 2.60 -1.05 -3.50
N GLY A 64 1.98 -1.59 -4.55
CA GLY A 64 1.37 -0.79 -5.62
C GLY A 64 2.38 -0.04 -6.49
N GLY A 65 3.68 -0.42 -6.43
CA GLY A 65 4.77 0.14 -7.23
C GLY A 65 5.53 1.27 -6.57
N THR A 66 5.40 1.48 -5.25
CA THR A 66 6.13 2.55 -4.54
C THR A 66 7.64 2.32 -4.49
N VAL A 67 8.08 1.07 -4.56
CA VAL A 67 9.48 0.66 -4.73
C VAL A 67 9.78 0.61 -6.22
N PRO A 68 10.68 1.47 -6.73
CA PRO A 68 11.10 1.41 -8.13
C PRO A 68 11.79 0.08 -8.42
N THR A 69 11.36 -0.59 -9.48
CA THR A 69 12.04 -1.76 -10.03
C THR A 69 12.96 -1.33 -11.16
N ALA A 70 14.18 -1.89 -11.19
CA ALA A 70 15.19 -1.61 -12.22
C ALA A 70 14.81 -2.16 -13.60
#